data_AF-A0A7Y2VHM3-F1
#
_entry.id   AF-A0A7Y2VHM3-F1
#
_cell.length_a   1.000
_cell.length_b   1.000
_cell.length_c   1.000
_cell.angle_alpha   90.00
_cell.angle_beta   90.00
_cell.angle_gamma   90.00
#
_symmetry.space_group_name_H-M   'P 1'
#
loop_
_entity.id
_entity.type
_entity.pdbx_description
1 polymer ?
#
loop_
_entity_poly.entity_id
_entity_poly.type
_entity_poly.pdbx_seq_one_letter_code
_entity_poly.pdbx_strand_id
1 'polypeptide(L)'
;MDPAYSVILFTSSSGAGYGLLIWLALARLTGAWELGPVTALVACLAGLVLVTIGLLSSTFHLGHPERAWRAMTQWQSSWLSREGVLAVFVFPFALVFTAGWIWPAIPSGLATAAAAGTLLLALATVYSTGMIYAS
;
A
#
# COMPACT_ATOMS: atom_id res chain seq x y z
N MET A 1 12.15 13.52 -21.61
CA MET A 1 11.06 12.55 -21.35
C MET A 1 9.78 13.36 -21.24
N ASP A 2 8.73 12.97 -21.95
CA ASP A 2 7.37 13.50 -21.76
C ASP A 2 6.55 12.41 -21.05
N PRO A 3 6.57 12.36 -19.70
CA PRO A 3 5.98 11.26 -18.96
C PRO A 3 4.47 11.25 -19.15
N ALA A 4 3.91 10.08 -19.48
CA ALA A 4 2.48 9.91 -19.59
C ALA A 4 1.80 10.32 -18.27
N TYR A 5 0.71 11.10 -18.37
CA TYR A 5 -0.06 11.57 -17.21
C TYR A 5 -0.48 10.44 -16.26
N SER A 6 -0.76 9.24 -16.78
CA SER A 6 -1.08 8.03 -16.01
C SER A 6 0.05 7.62 -15.05
N VAL A 7 1.31 7.82 -15.43
CA VAL A 7 2.48 7.48 -14.60
C VAL A 7 2.66 8.50 -13.49
N ILE A 8 2.44 9.79 -13.78
CA ILE A 8 2.46 10.86 -12.76
C ILE A 8 1.35 10.63 -11.74
N LEU A 9 0.13 10.37 -12.21
CA LEU A 9 -1.01 10.09 -11.34
C LEU A 9 -0.76 8.83 -10.51
N PHE A 10 -0.25 7.76 -11.13
CA PHE A 10 0.11 6.53 -10.45
C PHE A 10 1.06 6.78 -9.28
N THR A 11 2.26 7.29 -9.58
CA THR A 11 3.33 7.48 -8.59
C THR A 11 2.95 8.46 -7.48
N SER A 12 2.25 9.54 -7.82
CA SER A 12 1.84 10.54 -6.82
C SER A 12 0.75 10.00 -5.89
N SER A 13 -0.28 9.35 -6.45
CA SER A 13 -1.39 8.81 -5.65
C SER A 13 -0.95 7.60 -4.81
N SER A 14 -0.25 6.63 -5.40
CA SER A 14 0.23 5.46 -4.65
C SER A 14 1.26 5.86 -3.59
N GLY A 15 2.18 6.78 -3.90
CA GLY A 15 3.14 7.31 -2.94
C GLY A 15 2.49 7.97 -1.73
N ALA A 16 1.48 8.83 -1.96
CA ALA A 16 0.70 9.44 -0.88
C ALA A 16 -0.06 8.40 -0.05
N GLY A 17 -0.67 7.41 -0.72
CA GLY A 17 -1.39 6.31 -0.06
C GLY A 17 -0.50 5.45 0.83
N TYR A 18 0.64 4.98 0.32
CA TYR A 18 1.61 4.21 1.12
C TYR A 18 2.22 5.04 2.24
N GLY A 19 2.55 6.32 1.98
CA GLY A 19 3.05 7.22 3.01
C GLY A 19 2.07 7.38 4.17
N LEU A 20 0.78 7.55 3.89
CA LEU A 20 -0.26 7.64 4.91
C LEU A 20 -0.39 6.33 5.72
N LEU A 21 -0.36 5.18 5.05
CA LEU A 21 -0.43 3.87 5.71
C LEU A 21 0.81 3.59 6.58
N ILE A 22 2.00 4.02 6.15
CA ILE A 22 3.25 3.96 6.93
C ILE A 22 3.10 4.74 8.23
N TRP A 23 2.65 6.00 8.17
CA TRP A 23 2.45 6.82 9.37
C TRP A 23 1.37 6.25 10.29
N LEU A 24 0.27 5.75 9.74
CA LEU A 24 -0.78 5.12 10.53
C LEU A 24 -0.30 3.84 11.23
N ALA A 25 0.51 3.02 10.54
CA ALA A 25 1.13 1.84 11.13
C ALA A 25 2.12 2.21 12.25
N LEU A 26 2.97 3.21 12.02
CA LEU A 26 3.88 3.74 13.04
C LEU A 26 3.12 4.25 14.27
N ALA A 27 1.94 4.84 14.07
CA ALA A 27 1.10 5.30 15.17
C ALA A 27 0.62 4.15 16.05
N ARG A 28 0.23 3.02 15.42
CA ARG A 28 -0.12 1.81 16.17
C ARG A 28 1.06 1.26 16.95
N LEU A 29 2.22 1.17 16.32
CA LEU A 29 3.39 0.46 16.83
C LEU A 29 4.08 1.21 17.97
N THR A 30 4.12 2.54 17.88
CA THR A 30 4.80 3.38 18.88
C THR A 30 3.86 3.90 19.96
N GLY A 31 2.56 3.97 19.68
CA GLY A 31 1.61 4.66 20.55
C GLY A 31 1.86 6.17 20.64
N ALA A 32 2.67 6.75 19.73
CA ALA A 32 3.07 8.15 19.78
C ALA A 32 1.92 9.14 19.53
N TRP A 33 0.80 8.68 18.96
CA TRP A 33 -0.39 9.49 18.70
C TRP A 33 -1.63 8.81 19.25
N GLU A 34 -2.47 9.57 19.95
CA GLU A 34 -3.79 9.13 20.40
C GLU A 34 -4.78 9.20 19.22
N LEU A 35 -4.86 8.11 18.46
CA LEU A 35 -5.83 7.98 17.37
C LEU A 35 -7.11 7.29 17.86
N GLY A 36 -8.24 7.98 17.69
CA GLY A 36 -9.56 7.38 17.87
C GLY A 36 -9.94 6.46 16.69
N PRO A 37 -10.95 5.58 16.86
CA PRO A 37 -11.34 4.59 15.84
C PRO A 37 -11.75 5.21 14.50
N VAL A 38 -12.47 6.34 14.54
CA VAL A 38 -12.93 7.05 13.33
C VAL A 38 -11.73 7.61 12.55
N THR A 39 -10.79 8.27 13.22
CA THR A 39 -9.59 8.83 12.58
C THR A 39 -8.73 7.74 11.95
N ALA A 40 -8.52 6.63 12.67
CA ALA A 40 -7.77 5.49 12.14
C ALA A 40 -8.45 4.88 10.89
N LEU A 41 -9.77 4.71 10.93
CA LEU A 41 -10.54 4.20 9.80
C LEU A 41 -10.46 5.13 8.59
N VAL A 42 -10.69 6.43 8.77
CA VAL A 42 -10.64 7.43 7.68
C VAL A 42 -9.25 7.48 7.06
N ALA A 43 -8.20 7.51 7.89
CA ALA A 43 -6.82 7.52 7.40
C ALA A 43 -6.48 6.25 6.61
N CYS A 44 -6.90 5.08 7.10
CA CYS A 44 -6.69 3.81 6.41
C CYS A 44 -7.42 3.78 5.07
N LEU A 45 -8.72 4.12 5.05
CA LEU A 45 -9.51 4.13 3.82
C LEU A 45 -9.00 5.15 2.81
N ALA A 46 -8.61 6.36 3.25
CA ALA A 46 -7.99 7.35 2.38
C ALA A 46 -6.69 6.82 1.76
N GLY A 47 -5.84 6.17 2.57
CA GLY A 47 -4.61 5.55 2.09
C GLY A 47 -4.86 4.46 1.05
N LEU A 48 -5.80 3.55 1.34
CA LEU A 48 -6.16 2.46 0.42
C LEU A 48 -6.81 2.97 -0.86
N VAL A 49 -7.68 3.99 -0.80
CA VAL A 49 -8.27 4.63 -1.99
C VAL A 49 -7.20 5.24 -2.88
N LEU A 50 -6.24 5.96 -2.30
CA LEU A 50 -5.12 6.55 -3.03
C LEU A 50 -4.25 5.47 -3.70
N VAL A 51 -3.94 4.38 -2.99
CA VAL A 51 -3.24 3.21 -3.57
C VAL A 51 -4.05 2.60 -4.71
N THR A 52 -5.36 2.40 -4.53
CA THR A 52 -6.23 1.84 -5.57
C THR A 52 -6.28 2.72 -6.81
N ILE A 53 -6.42 4.05 -6.66
CA ILE A 53 -6.39 5.00 -7.79
C ILE A 53 -5.07 4.85 -8.56
N GLY A 54 -3.95 4.75 -7.83
CA GLY A 54 -2.65 4.52 -8.45
C GLY A 54 -2.61 3.20 -9.24
N LEU A 55 -2.96 2.09 -8.61
CA LEU A 55 -2.93 0.76 -9.24
C LEU A 55 -3.84 0.67 -10.47
N LEU A 56 -5.02 1.30 -10.41
CA LEU A 56 -5.92 1.38 -11.56
C LEU A 56 -5.33 2.24 -12.69
N SER A 57 -4.71 3.38 -12.37
CA SER A 57 -4.01 4.21 -13.37
C SER A 57 -2.91 3.42 -14.09
N SER A 58 -2.13 2.61 -13.35
CA SER A 58 -1.10 1.74 -13.91
C SER A 58 -1.71 0.62 -14.79
N THR A 59 -2.78 -0.02 -14.32
CA THR A 59 -3.43 -1.13 -15.04
C THR A 59 -4.08 -0.69 -16.34
N PHE A 60 -4.82 0.43 -16.34
CA PHE A 60 -5.47 0.95 -17.54
C PHE A 60 -4.49 1.58 -18.54
N HIS A 61 -3.24 1.82 -18.13
CA HIS A 61 -2.18 2.22 -19.06
C HIS A 61 -1.60 1.02 -19.84
N LEU A 62 -1.91 -0.22 -19.45
CA LEU A 62 -1.50 -1.42 -20.17
C LEU A 62 -2.30 -1.57 -21.46
N GLY A 63 -1.65 -2.00 -22.55
CA GLY A 63 -2.34 -2.34 -23.80
C GLY A 63 -3.31 -3.53 -23.69
N HIS A 64 -3.09 -4.43 -22.71
CA HIS A 64 -3.91 -5.61 -22.43
C HIS A 64 -4.17 -5.74 -20.91
N PRO A 65 -5.05 -4.92 -20.32
CA PRO A 65 -5.29 -4.89 -18.87
C PRO A 65 -5.78 -6.24 -18.32
N GLU A 66 -6.48 -7.04 -19.11
CA GLU A 66 -6.94 -8.38 -18.75
C GLU A 66 -5.79 -9.37 -18.47
N ARG A 67 -4.57 -9.03 -18.90
CA ARG A 67 -3.36 -9.84 -18.70
C ARG A 67 -2.46 -9.28 -17.61
N ALA A 68 -2.88 -8.23 -16.89
CA ALA A 68 -2.10 -7.61 -15.81
C ALA A 68 -1.65 -8.62 -14.75
N TRP A 69 -2.47 -9.63 -14.46
CA TRP A 69 -2.14 -10.68 -13.50
C TRP A 69 -0.87 -11.47 -13.88
N ARG A 70 -0.55 -11.60 -15.17
CA ARG A 70 0.67 -12.29 -15.62
C ARG A 70 1.92 -11.52 -15.22
N ALA A 71 1.85 -10.19 -15.18
CA ALA A 71 2.95 -9.34 -14.75
C ALA A 71 3.33 -9.59 -13.28
N MET A 72 2.41 -10.12 -12.46
CA MET A 72 2.67 -10.46 -11.05
C MET A 72 3.43 -11.79 -10.87
N THR A 73 3.58 -12.60 -11.92
CA THR A 73 4.22 -13.93 -11.79
C THR A 73 5.75 -13.88 -11.79
N GLN A 74 6.35 -12.80 -12.29
CA GLN A 74 7.81 -12.64 -12.49
C GLN A 74 8.48 -11.92 -11.32
N TRP A 75 7.99 -12.11 -10.09
CA TRP A 75 8.41 -11.36 -8.90
C TRP A 75 9.88 -11.60 -8.51
N GLN A 76 10.48 -12.70 -8.95
CA GLN A 76 11.89 -12.98 -8.70
C GLN A 76 12.82 -12.12 -9.57
N SER A 77 12.43 -11.79 -10.79
CA SER A 77 13.28 -11.12 -11.79
C SER A 77 12.89 -9.67 -12.08
N SER A 78 11.65 -9.26 -11.77
CA SER A 78 11.12 -7.95 -12.13
C SER A 78 10.75 -7.11 -10.90
N TRP A 79 11.34 -5.91 -10.80
CA TRP A 79 10.96 -4.92 -9.78
C TRP A 79 9.50 -4.48 -9.90
N LEU A 80 8.99 -4.34 -11.14
CA LEU A 80 7.58 -4.04 -11.39
C LEU A 80 6.66 -5.14 -10.86
N SER A 81 7.04 -6.41 -11.05
CA SER A 81 6.27 -7.52 -10.48
C SER A 81 6.31 -7.54 -8.95
N ARG A 82 7.44 -7.18 -8.33
CA ARG A 82 7.56 -7.07 -6.86
C ARG A 82 6.67 -5.97 -6.32
N GLU A 83 6.70 -4.79 -6.95
CA GLU A 83 5.83 -3.67 -6.59
C GLU A 83 4.36 -4.08 -6.60
N GLY A 84 3.89 -4.69 -7.71
CA GLY A 84 2.49 -5.12 -7.83
C GLY A 84 2.07 -6.16 -6.79
N VAL A 85 2.93 -7.15 -6.51
CA VAL A 85 2.64 -8.18 -5.49
C VAL A 85 2.60 -7.56 -4.10
N LEU A 86 3.60 -6.78 -3.72
CA LEU A 86 3.68 -6.14 -2.40
C LEU A 86 2.51 -5.18 -2.19
N ALA A 87 2.16 -4.39 -3.21
CA ALA A 87 1.05 -3.46 -3.22
C ALA A 87 -0.28 -4.12 -2.83
N VAL A 88 -0.56 -5.31 -3.39
CA VAL A 88 -1.79 -6.06 -3.09
C VAL A 88 -1.77 -6.60 -1.66
N PHE A 89 -0.62 -7.08 -1.17
CA PHE A 89 -0.51 -7.60 0.20
C PHE A 89 -0.66 -6.51 1.28
N VAL A 90 -0.43 -5.24 0.97
CA VAL A 90 -0.68 -4.13 1.93
C VAL A 90 -2.15 -4.10 2.40
N PHE A 91 -3.11 -4.37 1.51
CA PHE A 91 -4.55 -4.24 1.81
C PHE A 91 -5.03 -5.07 3.00
N PRO A 92 -4.86 -6.41 3.03
CA PRO A 92 -5.33 -7.21 4.15
C PRO A 92 -4.65 -6.84 5.47
N PHE A 93 -3.36 -6.55 5.46
CA PHE A 93 -2.64 -6.12 6.66
C PHE A 93 -3.18 -4.78 7.17
N ALA A 94 -3.38 -3.82 6.27
CA ALA A 94 -3.89 -2.50 6.59
C ALA A 94 -5.29 -2.56 7.25
N LEU A 95 -6.17 -3.38 6.68
CA LEU A 95 -7.51 -3.58 7.20
C LEU A 95 -7.51 -4.29 8.55
N VAL A 96 -6.69 -5.34 8.74
CA VAL A 96 -6.63 -6.09 10.00
C VAL A 96 -6.13 -5.22 11.15
N PHE A 97 -5.07 -4.43 10.96
CA PHE A 97 -4.58 -3.59 12.06
C PHE A 97 -5.53 -2.44 12.39
N THR A 98 -6.17 -1.86 11.37
CA THR A 98 -7.20 -0.82 11.55
C THR A 98 -8.43 -1.36 12.28
N ALA A 99 -8.85 -2.59 11.98
CA ALA A 99 -9.92 -3.29 12.69
C ALA A 99 -9.64 -3.41 14.20
N GLY A 100 -8.36 -3.47 14.59
CA GLY A 100 -7.94 -3.49 15.99
C GLY A 100 -8.25 -2.22 16.80
N TRP A 101 -8.55 -1.08 16.17
CA TRP A 101 -9.08 0.10 16.87
C TRP A 101 -10.60 0.10 16.99
N ILE A 102 -11.29 -0.62 16.10
CA ILE A 102 -12.75 -0.56 15.97
C ILE A 102 -13.39 -1.67 16.81
N TRP A 103 -12.83 -2.89 16.73
CA TRP A 103 -13.38 -4.07 17.38
C TRP A 103 -12.45 -4.56 18.48
N PRO A 104 -12.88 -4.47 19.77
CA PRO A 104 -12.12 -5.00 20.89
C PRO A 104 -11.85 -6.51 20.82
N ALA A 105 -12.62 -7.25 20.01
CA ALA A 105 -12.45 -8.68 19.80
C ALA A 105 -11.20 -9.04 18.98
N ILE A 106 -10.60 -8.09 18.25
CA ILE A 106 -9.35 -8.33 17.52
C ILE A 106 -8.20 -8.35 18.53
N PRO A 107 -7.43 -9.45 18.64
CA PRO A 107 -6.33 -9.54 19.58
C PRO A 107 -5.30 -8.43 19.34
N SER A 108 -4.86 -7.75 20.40
CA SER A 108 -3.89 -6.65 20.30
C SER A 108 -2.61 -7.09 19.59
N GLY A 109 -2.12 -8.30 19.88
CA GLY A 109 -0.95 -8.88 19.21
C GLY A 109 -1.14 -9.06 17.70
N LEU A 110 -2.33 -9.48 17.25
CA LEU A 110 -2.66 -9.61 15.83
C LEU A 110 -2.70 -8.23 15.15
N ALA A 111 -3.33 -7.25 15.79
CA ALA A 111 -3.37 -5.89 15.27
C ALA A 111 -1.96 -5.28 15.17
N THR A 112 -1.12 -5.45 16.20
CA THR A 112 0.27 -4.97 16.19
C THR A 112 1.10 -5.68 15.12
N ALA A 113 0.98 -6.99 14.97
CA ALA A 113 1.66 -7.74 13.91
C ALA A 113 1.21 -7.29 12.50
N ALA A 114 -0.09 -7.03 12.32
CA ALA A 114 -0.62 -6.53 11.06
C ALA A 114 -0.15 -5.09 10.76
N ALA A 115 0.02 -4.25 11.78
CA ALA A 115 0.60 -2.91 11.61
C ALA A 115 2.08 -3.01 11.18
N ALA A 116 2.87 -3.88 11.82
CA ALA A 116 4.26 -4.13 11.42
C ALA A 116 4.34 -4.67 9.98
N GLY A 117 3.46 -5.60 9.61
CA GLY A 117 3.37 -6.09 8.23
C GLY A 117 3.00 -4.99 7.24
N THR A 118 2.03 -4.13 7.56
CA THR A 118 1.67 -2.97 6.72
C THR A 118 2.86 -2.06 6.50
N LEU A 119 3.58 -1.72 7.58
CA LEU A 119 4.76 -0.85 7.52
C LEU A 119 5.83 -1.43 6.59
N LEU A 120 6.19 -2.70 6.79
CA LEU A 120 7.23 -3.37 6.00
C LEU A 120 6.83 -3.51 4.53
N LEU A 121 5.58 -3.93 4.26
CA LEU A 121 5.07 -4.09 2.89
C LEU A 121 4.98 -2.76 2.15
N ALA A 122 4.48 -1.70 2.81
CA ALA A 122 4.38 -0.37 2.21
C ALA A 122 5.77 0.21 1.89
N LEU A 123 6.73 0.11 2.83
CA LEU A 123 8.12 0.51 2.58
C LEU A 123 8.77 -0.30 1.45
N ALA A 124 8.57 -1.62 1.43
CA ALA A 124 9.09 -2.47 0.37
C ALA A 124 8.45 -2.16 -0.99
N THR A 125 7.18 -1.75 -1.01
CA THR A 125 6.49 -1.32 -2.23
C THR A 125 7.12 -0.04 -2.77
N VAL A 126 7.25 1.00 -1.94
CA VAL A 126 7.88 2.27 -2.31
C VAL A 126 9.34 2.06 -2.76
N TYR A 127 10.08 1.19 -2.07
CA TYR A 127 11.43 0.81 -2.48
C TYR A 127 11.45 0.14 -3.85
N SER A 128 10.52 -0.79 -4.11
CA SER A 128 10.40 -1.45 -5.41
C SER A 128 10.10 -0.46 -6.52
N THR A 129 9.22 0.53 -6.28
CA THR A 129 8.96 1.64 -7.22
C THR A 129 10.24 2.40 -7.54
N GLY A 130 11.05 2.73 -6.54
CA GLY A 130 12.35 3.39 -6.74
C GLY A 130 13.33 2.55 -7.56
N MET A 131 13.36 1.23 -7.33
CA MET A 131 14.24 0.32 -8.05
C MET A 131 13.89 0.17 -9.52
N ILE A 132 12.63 0.36 -9.94
CA ILE A 132 12.25 0.36 -11.36
C ILE A 132 13.01 1.43 -12.15
N TYR A 133 13.33 2.56 -11.52
CA TYR A 133 14.08 3.64 -12.15
C TYR A 133 15.61 3.50 -12.00
N ALA A 134 16.07 2.66 -11.07
CA ALA A 134 17.48 2.46 -10.77
C ALA A 134 18.09 1.23 -11.47
N SER A 135 17.27 0.32 -12.00
CA SER A 135 17.67 -0.91 -12.70
C SER A 135 17.51 -0.80 -14.20
#